data_AF-A0A0F9F6U3-F1
#
_entry.id   AF-A0A0F9F6U3-F1
#
_cell.length_a   1.000
_cell.length_b   1.000
_cell.length_c   1.000
_cell.angle_alpha   90.00
_cell.angle_beta   90.00
_cell.angle_gamma   90.00
#
_symmetry.space_group_name_H-M   'P 1'
#
loop_
_entity.id
_entity.type
_entity.pdbx_description
1 polymer ?
#
loop_
_entity_poly.entity_id
_entity_poly.type
_entity_poly.pdbx_seq_one_letter_code
_entity_poly.pdbx_strand_id
1 'polypeptide(L)'
;MRYAKGYLIRDQVNSPEFFAYTGFLMSFPWEWFVTLAFPIEENAGPVKTKMRRLWFTRKLCTVERIQVGYFYVEAAQGNFSHIHMLMLGRRIRYGFTKTLDLVSRSFWESFWKHQTKVEKPVSISSLATYCVAHIHNPKYDWVDDGFYNLKLLKKCKMGSFK
;
A
#
# COMPACT_ATOMS: atom_id res chain seq x y z
N MET A 1 12.67 -18.80 -3.15
CA MET A 1 11.36 -18.14 -3.00
C MET A 1 10.74 -18.03 -4.39
N ARG A 2 9.88 -19.00 -4.78
CA ARG A 2 9.26 -19.05 -6.11
C ARG A 2 7.94 -18.26 -6.04
N TYR A 3 7.85 -17.16 -6.76
CA TYR A 3 6.59 -16.41 -6.88
C TYR A 3 5.53 -17.30 -7.54
N ALA A 4 4.38 -17.43 -6.89
CA ALA A 4 3.26 -18.21 -7.39
C ALA A 4 2.80 -17.62 -8.74
N LYS A 5 2.92 -18.42 -9.81
CA LYS A 5 2.23 -18.21 -11.08
C LYS A 5 0.74 -18.48 -10.86
N GLY A 6 0.05 -17.53 -10.23
CA GLY A 6 -1.41 -17.49 -10.18
C GLY A 6 -1.91 -16.84 -11.46
N TYR A 7 -2.47 -17.66 -12.35
CA TYR A 7 -3.17 -17.19 -13.54
C TYR A 7 -4.31 -16.25 -13.13
N LEU A 8 -4.15 -14.97 -13.45
CA LEU A 8 -5.26 -14.01 -13.56
C LEU A 8 -6.14 -14.45 -14.74
N ILE A 9 -7.44 -14.17 -14.70
CA ILE A 9 -8.26 -14.29 -15.91
C ILE A 9 -7.66 -13.32 -16.92
N ARG A 10 -7.05 -13.83 -18.00
CA ARG A 10 -6.27 -13.04 -18.96
C ARG A 10 -7.06 -11.84 -19.50
N ASP A 11 -8.37 -11.95 -19.55
CA ASP A 11 -9.25 -10.93 -20.12
C ASP A 11 -9.41 -9.70 -19.22
N GLN A 12 -9.32 -9.84 -17.89
CA GLN A 12 -9.45 -8.70 -16.96
C GLN A 12 -8.15 -7.90 -16.81
N VAL A 13 -6.99 -8.53 -16.99
CA VAL A 13 -5.67 -7.86 -16.89
C VAL A 13 -5.33 -7.06 -18.15
N ASN A 14 -6.06 -7.30 -19.23
CA ASN A 14 -5.88 -6.59 -20.49
C ASN A 14 -7.03 -5.61 -20.77
N SER A 15 -7.86 -5.29 -19.78
CA SER A 15 -8.94 -4.33 -19.98
C SER A 15 -8.41 -2.88 -19.98
N PRO A 16 -9.06 -1.95 -20.70
CA PRO A 16 -8.71 -0.53 -20.65
C PRO A 16 -8.71 0.04 -19.22
N GLU A 17 -9.63 -0.43 -18.37
CA GLU A 17 -9.75 -0.01 -16.97
C GLU A 17 -8.52 -0.43 -16.16
N PHE A 18 -8.01 -1.65 -16.37
CA PHE A 18 -6.80 -2.15 -15.71
C PHE A 18 -5.60 -1.24 -16.01
N PHE A 19 -5.37 -0.92 -17.29
CA PHE A 19 -4.26 -0.07 -17.71
C PHE A 19 -4.44 1.38 -17.24
N ALA A 20 -5.66 1.91 -17.30
CA ALA A 20 -5.96 3.25 -16.81
C ALA A 20 -5.70 3.37 -15.30
N TYR A 21 -6.14 2.38 -14.51
CA TYR A 21 -5.94 2.42 -13.05
C TYR A 21 -4.47 2.21 -12.68
N THR A 22 -3.77 1.30 -13.37
CA THR A 22 -2.32 1.10 -13.21
C THR A 22 -1.56 2.39 -13.53
N GLY A 23 -1.85 3.02 -14.68
CA GLY A 23 -1.25 4.29 -15.07
C GLY A 23 -1.54 5.42 -14.07
N PHE A 24 -2.74 5.46 -13.51
CA PHE A 24 -3.09 6.40 -12.45
C PHE A 24 -2.24 6.19 -11.20
N LEU A 25 -2.09 4.95 -10.72
CA LEU A 25 -1.22 4.66 -9.58
C LEU A 25 0.25 4.99 -9.88
N MET A 26 0.73 4.74 -11.10
CA MET A 26 2.10 5.10 -11.50
C MET A 26 2.36 6.61 -11.52
N SER A 27 1.32 7.45 -11.53
CA SER A 27 1.47 8.91 -11.54
C SER A 27 1.87 9.52 -10.18
N PHE A 28 2.02 8.71 -9.14
CA PHE A 28 2.46 9.15 -7.81
C PHE A 28 3.89 8.65 -7.51
N PRO A 29 4.71 9.48 -6.82
CA PRO A 29 6.06 9.09 -6.42
C PRO A 29 6.03 8.22 -5.15
N TRP A 30 5.62 6.96 -5.29
CA TRP A 30 5.58 6.03 -4.16
C TRP A 30 7.00 5.76 -3.64
N GLU A 31 7.16 5.80 -2.32
CA GLU A 31 8.45 5.67 -1.64
C GLU A 31 8.60 4.30 -0.99
N TRP A 32 7.50 3.78 -0.41
CA TRP A 32 7.46 2.48 0.25
C TRP A 32 6.35 1.60 -0.32
N PHE A 33 6.61 0.29 -0.31
CA PHE A 33 5.61 -0.75 -0.47
C PHE A 33 5.53 -1.57 0.82
N VAL A 34 4.33 -1.74 1.36
CA VAL A 34 4.10 -2.45 2.61
C VAL A 34 3.13 -3.60 2.37
N THR A 35 3.50 -4.78 2.85
CA THR A 35 2.60 -5.94 2.89
C THR A 35 2.39 -6.37 4.35
N LEU A 36 1.12 -6.40 4.75
CA LEU A 36 0.65 -6.87 6.05
C LEU A 36 -0.18 -8.13 5.83
N ALA A 37 0.02 -9.18 6.62
CA ALA A 37 -0.76 -10.41 6.55
C ALA A 37 -1.40 -10.72 7.91
N PHE A 38 -2.66 -11.13 7.91
CA PHE A 38 -3.42 -11.35 9.14
C PHE A 38 -4.19 -12.67 9.07
N PRO A 39 -4.08 -13.55 10.09
CA PRO A 39 -5.00 -14.67 10.24
C PRO A 39 -6.43 -14.14 10.47
N ILE A 40 -7.41 -14.74 9.79
CA ILE A 40 -8.82 -14.37 9.90
C ILE A 40 -9.45 -14.91 11.19
N GLU A 41 -9.02 -16.09 11.63
CA GLU A 41 -9.54 -16.80 12.80
C GLU A 41 -9.31 -16.04 14.12
N GLU A 42 -8.35 -15.12 14.20
CA GLU A 42 -8.06 -14.32 15.40
C GLU A 42 -8.79 -12.97 15.45
N ASN A 43 -9.97 -12.84 14.82
CA ASN A 43 -10.83 -11.64 14.75
C ASN A 43 -10.63 -10.72 13.52
N ALA A 44 -10.88 -11.17 12.29
CA ALA A 44 -10.82 -10.29 11.11
C ALA A 44 -12.15 -10.21 10.34
N GLY A 45 -13.02 -9.27 10.73
CA GLY A 45 -13.92 -8.63 9.77
C GLY A 45 -13.25 -7.36 9.20
N PRO A 46 -13.74 -6.81 8.06
CA PRO A 46 -13.15 -5.65 7.38
C PRO A 46 -12.87 -4.45 8.31
N VAL A 47 -13.71 -4.27 9.34
CA VAL A 47 -13.56 -3.22 10.36
C VAL A 47 -12.29 -3.38 11.19
N LYS A 48 -11.93 -4.59 11.60
CA LYS A 48 -10.75 -4.84 12.45
C LYS A 48 -9.46 -4.68 11.64
N THR A 49 -9.45 -5.07 10.36
CA THR A 49 -8.28 -4.87 9.51
C THR A 49 -8.05 -3.39 9.15
N LYS A 50 -9.14 -2.64 8.89
CA LYS A 50 -9.09 -1.17 8.78
C LYS A 50 -8.46 -0.52 10.01
N MET A 51 -8.82 -0.96 11.21
CA MET A 51 -8.23 -0.46 12.46
C MET A 51 -6.73 -0.77 12.56
N ARG A 52 -6.28 -1.95 12.12
CA ARG A 52 -4.85 -2.30 12.09
C ARG A 52 -4.08 -1.41 11.12
N ARG A 53 -4.55 -1.24 9.87
CA ARG A 53 -3.95 -0.32 8.89
C ARG A 53 -3.84 1.11 9.42
N LEU A 54 -4.90 1.60 10.07
CA LEU A 54 -4.90 2.93 10.69
C LEU A 54 -3.93 3.01 11.86
N TRP A 55 -3.81 1.96 12.67
CA TRP A 55 -2.83 1.92 13.76
C TRP A 55 -1.40 2.00 13.23
N PHE A 56 -1.05 1.26 12.16
CA PHE A 56 0.28 1.32 11.52
C PHE A 56 0.65 2.76 11.22
N THR A 57 -0.23 3.37 10.44
CA THR A 57 0.03 4.62 9.76
C THR A 57 0.01 5.76 10.75
N ARG A 58 -0.84 5.70 11.79
CA ARG A 58 -0.82 6.64 12.90
C ARG A 58 0.47 6.54 13.71
N LYS A 59 0.95 5.34 14.03
CA LYS A 59 2.22 5.17 14.74
C LYS A 59 3.39 5.71 13.92
N LEU A 60 3.45 5.38 12.62
CA LEU A 60 4.44 5.92 11.68
C LEU A 60 4.41 7.45 11.64
N CYS A 61 3.23 8.04 11.48
CA CYS A 61 3.07 9.49 11.46
C CYS A 61 3.59 10.15 12.76
N THR A 62 3.25 9.59 13.91
CA THR A 62 3.60 10.16 15.22
C THR A 62 5.08 10.02 15.54
N VAL A 63 5.66 8.83 15.37
CA VAL A 63 7.07 8.55 15.72
C VAL A 63 8.01 9.28 14.77
N GLU A 64 7.77 9.20 13.45
CA GLU A 64 8.63 9.85 12.46
C GLU A 64 8.33 11.34 12.26
N ARG A 65 7.24 11.82 12.87
CA ARG A 65 6.68 13.17 12.73
C ARG A 65 6.40 13.53 11.28
N ILE A 66 5.84 12.59 10.52
CA ILE A 66 5.61 12.69 9.08
C ILE A 66 4.12 12.60 8.74
N GLN A 67 3.66 13.26 7.68
CA GLN A 67 2.34 12.99 7.12
C GLN A 67 2.47 11.89 6.08
N VAL A 68 1.56 10.93 6.09
CA VAL A 68 1.55 9.82 5.13
C VAL A 68 0.32 9.91 4.24
N GLY A 69 0.51 9.62 2.96
CA GLY A 69 -0.55 9.34 1.99
C GLY A 69 -0.31 7.95 1.42
N TYR A 70 -1.38 7.18 1.24
CA TYR A 70 -1.24 5.83 0.70
C TYR A 70 -2.46 5.41 -0.11
N PHE A 71 -2.19 4.56 -1.10
CA PHE A 71 -3.17 3.66 -1.68
C PHE A 71 -3.06 2.30 -1.00
N TYR A 72 -4.17 1.63 -0.76
CA TYR A 72 -4.18 0.26 -0.28
C TYR A 72 -5.11 -0.61 -1.13
N VAL A 73 -4.75 -1.89 -1.22
CA VAL A 73 -5.67 -2.97 -1.57
C VAL A 73 -5.58 -4.01 -0.46
N GLU A 74 -6.73 -4.38 0.06
CA GLU A 74 -6.93 -5.46 1.00
C GLU A 74 -7.66 -6.58 0.28
N ALA A 75 -7.12 -7.79 0.37
CA ALA A 75 -7.69 -8.97 -0.26
C ALA A 75 -7.61 -10.14 0.73
N ALA A 76 -8.70 -10.89 0.85
CA ALA A 76 -8.75 -12.08 1.70
C ALA A 76 -8.90 -13.34 0.86
N GLN A 77 -8.16 -14.39 1.25
CA GLN A 77 -8.28 -15.71 0.67
C GLN A 77 -8.20 -16.76 1.79
N GLY A 78 -9.26 -17.55 1.95
CA GLY A 78 -9.33 -18.57 2.98
C GLY A 78 -9.18 -17.95 4.37
N ASN A 79 -8.18 -18.38 5.14
CA ASN A 79 -7.98 -17.94 6.52
C ASN A 79 -7.02 -16.74 6.67
N PHE A 80 -6.67 -16.04 5.59
CA PHE A 80 -5.73 -14.92 5.64
C PHE A 80 -6.26 -13.68 4.89
N SER A 81 -6.09 -12.51 5.50
CA SER A 81 -6.22 -11.19 4.85
C SER A 81 -4.85 -10.58 4.60
N HIS A 82 -4.63 -10.08 3.40
CA HIS A 82 -3.43 -9.39 2.98
C HIS A 82 -3.74 -7.93 2.64
N ILE A 83 -3.02 -6.99 3.26
CA ILE A 83 -3.04 -5.58 2.88
C ILE A 83 -1.75 -5.25 2.15
N HIS A 84 -1.86 -4.75 0.93
CA HIS A 84 -0.77 -4.19 0.15
C HIS A 84 -0.95 -2.67 0.07
N MET A 85 0.08 -1.91 0.43
CA MET A 85 0.03 -0.45 0.44
C MET A 85 1.18 0.16 -0.35
N LEU A 86 0.82 1.09 -1.24
CA LEU A 86 1.76 2.04 -1.85
C LEU A 86 1.74 3.31 -1.03
N MET A 87 2.89 3.70 -0.47
CA MET A 87 2.97 4.76 0.53
C MET A 87 3.97 5.83 0.12
N LEU A 88 3.64 7.08 0.44
CA LEU A 88 4.55 8.21 0.43
C LEU A 88 4.42 8.97 1.75
N GLY A 89 5.49 9.62 2.17
CA GLY A 89 5.46 10.45 3.35
C GLY A 89 6.17 11.77 3.13
N ARG A 90 5.68 12.80 3.82
CA ARG A 90 6.29 14.12 3.75
C ARG A 90 6.20 14.86 5.06
N ARG A 91 7.29 15.51 5.42
CA ARG A 91 7.37 16.53 6.46
C ARG A 91 8.30 17.63 5.99
N ILE A 92 7.85 18.87 6.07
CA ILE A 92 8.68 20.05 5.80
C ILE A 92 8.91 20.78 7.12
N ARG A 93 10.17 21.00 7.51
CA ARG A 93 10.52 21.77 8.71
C ARG A 93 11.85 22.50 8.49
N TYR A 94 11.85 23.83 8.68
CA TYR A 94 13.04 24.69 8.55
C TYR A 94 13.85 24.43 7.26
N GLY A 95 13.16 24.36 6.11
CA GLY A 95 13.79 24.10 4.81
C GLY A 95 14.17 22.63 4.55
N PHE A 96 14.13 21.75 5.57
CA PHE A 96 14.39 20.32 5.39
C PHE A 96 13.10 19.55 5.05
N THR A 97 13.16 18.74 3.99
CA THR A 97 12.09 17.80 3.63
C THR A 97 12.48 16.39 4.08
N LYS A 98 11.74 15.82 5.03
CA LYS A 98 11.83 14.39 5.38
C LYS A 98 10.80 13.60 4.59
N THR A 99 11.24 12.51 3.96
CA THR A 99 10.44 11.53 3.22
C THR A 99 10.52 10.15 3.89
N LEU A 100 9.73 9.17 3.44
CA LEU A 100 9.85 7.79 3.93
C LEU A 100 11.17 7.14 3.50
N ASP A 101 11.83 7.64 2.45
CA ASP A 101 13.16 7.15 2.07
C ASP A 101 14.21 7.32 3.17
N LEU A 102 14.03 8.30 4.06
CA LEU A 102 14.90 8.58 5.20
C LEU A 102 14.46 7.87 6.49
N VAL A 103 13.38 7.08 6.44
CA VAL A 103 12.86 6.35 7.59
C VAL A 103 13.44 4.93 7.62
N SER A 104 13.79 4.44 8.81
CA SER A 104 14.35 3.10 8.99
C SER A 104 13.31 2.01 8.74
N ARG A 105 13.41 1.31 7.61
CA ARG A 105 12.49 0.21 7.26
C ARG A 105 12.55 -0.94 8.27
N SER A 106 13.75 -1.37 8.67
CA SER A 106 13.93 -2.49 9.61
C SER A 106 13.30 -2.22 10.98
N PHE A 107 13.35 -0.97 11.44
CA PHE A 107 12.62 -0.57 12.66
C PHE A 107 11.11 -0.76 12.50
N TRP A 108 10.54 -0.31 11.38
CA TRP A 108 9.10 -0.44 11.14
C TRP A 108 8.65 -1.86 10.79
N GLU A 109 9.51 -2.69 10.21
CA GLU A 109 9.24 -4.14 10.05
C GLU A 109 9.16 -4.85 11.40
N SER A 110 9.95 -4.42 12.39
CA SER A 110 9.94 -5.02 13.73
C SER A 110 8.69 -4.68 14.56
N PHE A 111 7.92 -3.66 14.17
CA PHE A 111 6.77 -3.16 14.93
C PHE A 111 5.57 -4.12 14.93
N TRP A 112 5.55 -5.12 14.05
CA TRP A 112 4.50 -6.13 14.04
C TRP A 112 5.01 -7.54 13.83
N LYS A 113 4.58 -8.42 14.73
CA LYS A 113 4.81 -9.87 14.63
C LYS A 113 4.16 -10.51 13.39
N HIS A 114 3.13 -9.88 12.82
CA HIS A 114 2.41 -10.35 11.63
C HIS A 114 2.71 -9.49 10.39
N GLN A 115 3.73 -8.63 10.45
CA GLN A 115 4.19 -7.90 9.28
C GLN A 115 4.95 -8.84 8.37
N THR A 116 4.64 -8.79 7.07
CA THR A 116 5.37 -9.60 6.09
C THR A 116 6.56 -8.82 5.54
N LYS A 117 6.39 -7.52 5.22
CA LYS A 117 7.47 -6.73 4.58
C LYS A 117 7.23 -5.21 4.52
N VAL A 118 8.31 -4.41 4.65
CA VAL A 118 8.37 -2.98 4.27
C VAL A 118 9.56 -2.77 3.33
N GLU A 119 9.30 -2.48 2.07
CA GLU A 119 10.36 -2.35 1.07
C GLU A 119 10.28 -1.07 0.24
N LYS A 120 11.37 -0.77 -0.47
CA LYS A 120 11.37 0.28 -1.47
C LYS A 120 10.80 -0.29 -2.77
N PRO A 121 9.97 0.46 -3.52
CA PRO A 121 9.56 0.09 -4.86
C PRO A 121 10.76 -0.19 -5.75
N VAL A 122 10.94 -1.46 -6.15
CA VAL A 122 11.94 -1.82 -7.17
C VAL A 122 11.50 -1.30 -8.53
N SER A 123 10.19 -1.40 -8.81
CA SER A 123 9.54 -0.85 -9.98
C SER A 123 8.12 -0.41 -9.58
N ILE A 124 7.85 0.90 -9.71
CA ILE A 124 6.51 1.45 -9.46
C ILE A 124 5.49 0.80 -10.39
N SER A 125 5.87 0.55 -11.66
CA SER A 125 5.01 -0.13 -12.64
C SER A 125 4.63 -1.53 -12.16
N SER A 126 5.60 -2.32 -11.69
CA SER A 126 5.34 -3.70 -11.26
C SER A 126 4.46 -3.76 -10.03
N LEU A 127 4.66 -2.85 -9.07
CA LEU A 127 3.85 -2.80 -7.84
C LEU A 127 2.45 -2.23 -8.07
N ALA A 128 2.31 -1.22 -8.93
CA ALA A 128 0.99 -0.73 -9.35
C ALA A 128 0.20 -1.83 -10.05
N THR A 129 0.82 -2.53 -11.02
CA THR A 129 0.23 -3.69 -11.70
C THR A 129 -0.15 -4.78 -10.69
N TYR A 130 0.73 -5.08 -9.74
CA TYR A 130 0.48 -6.06 -8.68
C TYR A 130 -0.75 -5.68 -7.85
N CYS A 131 -0.83 -4.43 -7.40
CA CYS A 131 -1.98 -3.94 -6.63
C CYS A 131 -3.29 -4.02 -7.42
N VAL A 132 -3.31 -3.53 -8.67
CA VAL A 132 -4.52 -3.58 -9.52
C VAL A 132 -4.92 -5.02 -9.83
N ALA A 133 -3.95 -5.92 -10.03
CA ALA A 133 -4.22 -7.34 -10.20
C ALA A 133 -4.91 -7.97 -8.97
N HIS A 134 -4.63 -7.48 -7.75
CA HIS A 134 -5.35 -7.95 -6.56
C HIS A 134 -6.82 -7.50 -6.55
N ILE A 135 -7.10 -6.33 -7.10
CA ILE A 135 -8.45 -5.78 -7.17
C ILE A 135 -9.35 -6.63 -8.09
N HIS A 136 -8.78 -7.12 -9.19
CA HIS A 136 -9.49 -7.89 -10.20
C HIS A 136 -9.29 -9.41 -10.08
N ASN A 137 -8.71 -9.92 -8.99
CA ASN A 137 -8.50 -11.36 -8.87
C ASN A 137 -9.75 -12.06 -8.32
N PRO A 138 -10.41 -12.94 -9.11
CA PRO A 138 -11.66 -13.58 -8.72
C PRO A 138 -11.49 -14.65 -7.62
N LYS A 139 -10.25 -14.96 -7.22
CA LYS A 139 -9.97 -15.98 -6.18
C LYS A 139 -10.10 -15.44 -4.76
N TYR A 140 -10.23 -14.13 -4.60
CA TYR A 140 -10.39 -13.53 -3.29
C TYR A 140 -11.85 -13.61 -2.84
N ASP A 141 -12.05 -13.98 -1.58
CA ASP A 141 -13.38 -14.04 -0.96
C ASP A 141 -13.99 -12.63 -0.88
N TRP A 142 -13.12 -11.62 -0.71
CA TRP A 142 -13.47 -10.22 -0.82
C TRP A 142 -12.23 -9.35 -1.06
N VAL A 143 -12.47 -8.15 -1.57
CA VAL A 143 -11.46 -7.13 -1.86
C VAL A 143 -11.99 -5.77 -1.40
N ASP A 144 -11.14 -4.97 -0.76
CA ASP A 144 -11.37 -3.54 -0.46
C ASP A 144 -10.16 -2.73 -0.92
N ASP A 145 -10.36 -1.68 -1.70
CA ASP A 145 -9.28 -0.77 -2.10
C ASP A 145 -9.65 0.68 -1.84
N GLY A 146 -8.63 1.52 -1.66
CA GLY A 146 -8.89 2.93 -1.47
C GLY A 146 -7.68 3.76 -1.10
N PHE A 147 -7.96 5.03 -0.83
CA PHE A 147 -6.95 6.03 -0.56
C PHE A 147 -7.10 6.63 0.83
N TYR A 148 -5.95 6.93 1.44
CA TYR A 148 -5.86 7.73 2.64
C TYR A 148 -5.05 8.99 2.39
N ASN A 149 -5.52 10.10 2.94
CA ASN A 149 -4.92 11.43 2.78
C ASN A 149 -4.75 11.83 1.30
N LEU A 150 -5.85 11.75 0.55
CA LEU A 150 -5.93 12.16 -0.86
C LEU A 150 -5.39 13.57 -1.11
N LYS A 151 -5.52 14.48 -0.14
CA LYS A 151 -4.97 15.84 -0.23
C LYS A 151 -3.46 15.84 -0.39
N LEU A 152 -2.73 15.04 0.40
CA LEU A 152 -1.28 14.92 0.28
C LEU A 152 -0.89 14.30 -1.06
N LEU A 153 -1.55 13.20 -1.45
CA LEU A 153 -1.30 12.52 -2.72
C LEU A 153 -1.45 13.46 -3.92
N LYS A 154 -2.56 14.21 -3.97
CA LYS A 154 -2.81 15.21 -5.02
C LYS A 154 -1.71 16.25 -5.10
N LYS A 155 -1.26 16.78 -3.96
CA LYS A 155 -0.18 17.78 -3.95
C LYS A 155 1.16 17.21 -4.43
N CYS A 156 1.51 15.99 -4.02
CA CYS A 156 2.71 15.30 -4.50
C CYS A 156 2.68 15.05 -6.02
N LYS A 157 1.50 14.71 -6.58
CA LYS A 157 1.32 14.52 -8.03
C LYS A 157 1.48 15.82 -8.82
N MET A 158 0.97 16.94 -8.32
CA MET A 158 0.95 18.20 -9.06
C MET A 158 2.32 18.90 -9.11
N GLY A 159 3.36 18.38 -8.44
CA GLY A 159 4.65 19.07 -8.28
C GLY A 159 4.53 20.45 -7.61
N SER A 160 3.32 20.81 -7.16
CA SER A 160 2.95 22.15 -6.74
C SER A 160 3.36 22.34 -5.28
N PHE A 161 4.65 22.61 -5.09
CA PHE A 161 5.18 23.10 -3.83
C PHE A 161 6.23 24.16 -4.12
N LYS A 162 5.84 25.40 -3.88
CA LYS A 162 6.76 26.53 -3.68
C LYS A 162 7.48 26.37 -2.35
#